data_AF-A0A5P9PEL0-F1
#
_entry.id   AF-A0A5P9PEL0-F1
#
_cell.length_a   1.000
_cell.length_b   1.000
_cell.length_c   1.000
_cell.angle_alpha   90.00
_cell.angle_beta   90.00
_cell.angle_gamma   90.00
#
_symmetry.space_group_name_H-M   'P 1'
#
loop_
_entity.id
_entity.type
_entity.pdbx_description
1 polymer ?
#
loop_
_entity_poly.entity_id
_entity_poly.type
_entity_poly.pdbx_seq_one_letter_code
_entity_poly.pdbx_strand_id
1 'polypeptide(L)'
;MVATILRDPGEHAGRVYELTGPRALDMTEVAQEFSKALGRTVSYLDVPLQWWRTEVLAHASLPQHTEQHIATMAQLHRANRYDRATLDVERINGKRPQTVEEFVTARKDFYLG
;
A
#
# COMPACT_ATOMS: atom_id res chain seq x y z
N MET A 1 11.72 12.98 -0.72
CA MET A 1 10.42 13.68 -0.93
C MET A 1 10.32 14.90 -0.06
N VAL A 2 9.88 14.82 1.20
CA VAL A 2 9.79 16.01 2.08
C VAL A 2 11.14 16.72 2.18
N ALA A 3 12.23 15.98 2.42
CA ALA A 3 13.58 16.56 2.44
C ALA A 3 14.01 17.21 1.11
N THR A 4 13.47 16.76 -0.03
CA THR A 4 13.76 17.36 -1.34
C THR A 4 12.98 18.66 -1.49
N ILE A 5 11.68 18.63 -1.21
CA ILE A 5 10.79 19.80 -1.25
C ILE A 5 11.28 20.91 -0.33
N LEU A 6 11.72 20.57 0.89
CA LEU A 6 12.20 21.55 1.86
C LEU A 6 13.54 22.19 1.46
N ARG A 7 14.31 21.59 0.55
CA ARG A 7 15.56 22.18 0.05
C ARG A 7 15.32 23.25 -1.02
N ASP A 8 14.27 23.09 -1.83
CA ASP A 8 13.87 24.08 -2.84
C ASP A 8 12.34 24.27 -2.84
N PRO A 9 11.78 24.99 -1.85
CA PRO A 9 10.33 25.07 -1.68
C PRO A 9 9.62 25.88 -2.78
N GLY A 10 10.35 26.65 -3.60
CA GLY A 10 9.79 27.63 -4.52
C GLY A 10 8.84 27.01 -5.55
N GLU A 11 9.31 26.02 -6.29
CA GLU A 11 8.52 25.34 -7.33
C GLU A 11 7.40 24.43 -6.78
N HIS A 12 7.49 24.07 -5.50
CA HIS A 12 6.56 23.18 -4.81
C HIS A 12 5.46 23.91 -4.04
N ALA A 13 5.59 25.22 -3.82
CA ALA A 13 4.62 26.01 -3.06
C ALA A 13 3.21 25.93 -3.68
N GLY A 14 2.21 25.56 -2.88
CA GLY A 14 0.82 25.42 -3.32
C GLY A 14 0.55 24.21 -4.23
N ARG A 15 1.53 23.34 -4.47
CA ARG A 15 1.34 22.09 -5.21
C ARG A 15 0.76 21.01 -4.31
N VAL A 16 -0.17 20.22 -4.86
CA VAL A 16 -0.64 18.97 -4.25
C VAL A 16 -0.03 17.83 -5.03
N TYR A 17 0.61 16.91 -4.32
CA TYR A 17 1.24 15.72 -4.88
C TYR A 17 0.55 14.47 -4.36
N GLU A 18 0.32 13.50 -5.24
CA GLU A 18 -0.30 12.23 -4.90
C GLU A 18 0.77 11.15 -4.95
N LEU A 19 1.18 10.68 -3.78
CA LEU A 19 2.34 9.80 -3.66
C LEU A 19 1.91 8.34 -3.77
N THR A 20 2.23 7.70 -4.90
CA THR A 20 1.89 6.29 -5.17
C THR A 20 3.14 5.44 -5.39
N GLY A 21 2.94 4.11 -5.40
CA GLY A 21 3.92 3.18 -5.98
C GLY A 21 4.03 3.35 -7.51
N PRO A 22 4.91 2.56 -8.17
CA PRO A 22 5.19 2.69 -9.59
C PRO A 22 4.03 2.23 -10.49
N ARG A 23 3.08 1.47 -9.94
CA ARG A 23 1.85 1.02 -10.61
C ARG A 23 0.78 0.70 -9.56
N ALA A 24 -0.48 0.74 -9.95
CA ALA A 24 -1.57 0.21 -9.14
C ALA A 24 -1.48 -1.33 -9.13
N LEU A 25 -1.91 -1.93 -8.01
CA LEU A 25 -1.93 -3.38 -7.80
C LEU A 25 -3.29 -3.79 -7.25
N ASP A 26 -3.83 -4.89 -7.78
CA ASP A 26 -4.87 -5.63 -7.07
C ASP A 26 -4.27 -6.56 -5.99
N MET A 27 -5.12 -7.17 -5.17
CA MET A 27 -4.66 -8.04 -4.07
C MET A 27 -4.00 -9.33 -4.55
N THR A 28 -4.34 -9.82 -5.74
CA THR A 28 -3.69 -10.99 -6.35
C THR A 28 -2.27 -10.62 -6.78
N GLU A 29 -2.08 -9.46 -7.38
CA GLU A 29 -0.77 -8.95 -7.76
C GLU A 29 0.10 -8.66 -6.53
N VAL A 30 -0.47 -8.10 -5.45
CA VAL A 30 0.26 -7.95 -4.17
C VAL A 30 0.76 -9.32 -3.69
N ALA A 31 -0.07 -10.36 -3.70
CA ALA A 31 0.33 -11.71 -3.31
C ALA A 31 1.44 -12.28 -4.22
N GLN A 32 1.42 -11.97 -5.52
CA GLN A 32 2.48 -12.34 -6.46
C GLN A 32 3.80 -11.61 -6.16
N GLU A 33 3.77 -10.31 -5.86
CA GLU A 33 4.96 -9.53 -5.48
C GLU A 33 5.58 -10.07 -4.20
N PHE A 34 4.76 -10.45 -3.20
CA PHE A 34 5.22 -11.17 -2.02
C PHE A 34 5.82 -12.54 -2.36
N SER A 35 5.18 -13.30 -3.26
CA SER A 35 5.68 -14.62 -3.65
C SER A 35 7.07 -14.55 -4.28
N LYS A 36 7.28 -13.60 -5.18
CA LYS A 36 8.60 -13.33 -5.79
C LYS A 36 9.63 -12.95 -4.75
N ALA A 37 9.28 -12.01 -3.87
CA ALA A 37 10.19 -11.54 -2.84
C ALA A 37 10.58 -12.65 -1.85
N LEU A 38 9.63 -13.46 -1.39
CA LEU A 38 9.86 -14.47 -0.36
C LEU A 38 10.34 -15.82 -0.90
N GLY A 39 10.26 -16.06 -2.21
CA GLY A 39 10.63 -17.35 -2.82
C GLY A 39 9.70 -18.50 -2.45
N ARG A 40 8.47 -18.20 -2.02
CA ARG A 40 7.42 -19.17 -1.68
C ARG A 40 6.07 -18.70 -2.17
N THR A 41 5.15 -19.62 -2.45
CA THR A 41 3.78 -19.24 -2.87
C THR A 41 3.04 -18.55 -1.74
N VAL A 42 2.53 -17.34 -2.04
CA VAL A 42 1.59 -16.56 -1.24
C VAL A 42 0.37 -16.31 -2.11
N SER A 43 -0.82 -16.65 -1.61
CA SER A 43 -2.08 -16.46 -2.33
C SER A 43 -2.99 -15.46 -1.62
N TYR A 44 -3.73 -14.69 -2.42
CA TYR A 44 -4.84 -13.89 -1.92
C TYR A 44 -6.11 -14.74 -1.85
N LEU A 45 -6.85 -14.62 -0.75
CA LEU A 45 -8.16 -15.22 -0.59
C LEU A 45 -9.20 -14.12 -0.36
N ASP A 46 -10.12 -13.97 -1.32
CA ASP A 46 -11.26 -13.05 -1.18
C ASP A 46 -12.31 -13.69 -0.26
N VAL A 47 -12.34 -13.24 0.99
CA VAL A 47 -13.32 -13.67 2.00
C VAL A 47 -14.47 -12.67 2.11
N PRO A 48 -15.69 -13.11 2.48
CA PRO A 48 -16.80 -12.19 2.72
C PRO A 48 -16.44 -11.13 3.76
N LEU A 49 -16.75 -9.86 3.48
CA LEU A 49 -16.40 -8.75 4.37
C LEU A 49 -16.90 -8.96 5.81
N GLN A 50 -18.12 -9.46 6.00
CA GLN A 50 -18.67 -9.66 7.33
C GLN A 50 -17.87 -10.70 8.12
N TRP A 51 -17.47 -11.79 7.45
CA TRP A 51 -16.61 -12.81 8.03
C TRP A 51 -15.25 -12.21 8.41
N TRP A 52 -14.63 -11.44 7.52
CA TRP A 52 -13.35 -10.79 7.82
C TRP A 52 -13.44 -9.80 8.99
N ARG A 53 -14.55 -9.08 9.10
CA ARG A 53 -14.80 -8.16 10.23
C ARG A 53 -14.88 -8.91 11.56
N THR A 54 -15.65 -10.00 11.62
CA THR A 54 -15.85 -10.74 12.88
C THR A 54 -14.63 -11.59 13.25
N GLU A 55 -14.05 -12.30 12.28
CA GLU A 55 -13.02 -13.32 12.56
C GLU A 55 -11.59 -12.78 12.51
N VAL A 56 -11.36 -11.61 11.92
CA VAL A 56 -10.01 -11.04 11.77
C VAL A 56 -9.92 -9.66 12.39
N LEU A 57 -10.73 -8.72 11.91
CA LEU A 57 -10.56 -7.32 12.28
C LEU A 57 -10.94 -7.04 13.75
N ALA A 58 -12.02 -7.63 14.25
CA ALA A 58 -12.46 -7.47 15.63
C ALA A 58 -11.41 -7.94 16.66
N HIS A 59 -10.53 -8.86 16.27
CA HIS A 59 -9.46 -9.39 17.11
C HIS A 59 -8.17 -8.55 17.09
N ALA A 60 -8.11 -7.49 16.29
CA ALA A 60 -6.93 -6.62 16.18
C ALA A 60 -6.77 -5.62 17.35
N SER A 61 -7.67 -5.66 18.36
CA SER A 61 -7.66 -4.77 19.53
C SER A 61 -7.62 -3.28 19.17
N LEU A 62 -8.30 -2.90 18.10
CA LEU A 62 -8.37 -1.52 17.62
C LEU A 62 -9.55 -0.77 18.26
N PRO A 63 -9.46 0.56 18.41
CA PRO A 63 -10.62 1.39 18.73
C PRO A 63 -11.73 1.21 17.69
N GLN A 64 -13.00 1.27 18.12
CA GLN A 64 -14.16 1.06 17.25
C GLN A 64 -14.17 1.94 16.00
N HIS A 65 -13.75 3.21 16.12
CA HIS A 65 -13.69 4.12 14.97
C HIS A 65 -12.65 3.68 13.93
N THR A 66 -11.51 3.13 14.39
CA THR A 66 -10.45 2.61 13.52
C THR A 66 -10.90 1.33 12.83
N GLU A 67 -11.58 0.43 13.55
CA GLU A 67 -12.17 -0.77 12.96
C GLU A 67 -13.14 -0.41 11.83
N GLN A 68 -14.07 0.51 12.11
CA GLN A 68 -15.04 0.95 11.11
C GLN A 68 -14.37 1.63 9.90
N HIS A 69 -13.32 2.43 10.13
CA HIS A 69 -12.55 3.05 9.06
C HIS A 69 -11.88 2.02 8.15
N ILE A 70 -11.20 1.02 8.72
CA ILE A 70 -10.52 -0.02 7.95
C ILE A 70 -11.54 -0.85 7.14
N ALA A 71 -12.68 -1.22 7.75
CA ALA A 71 -13.73 -1.93 7.04
C ALA A 71 -14.26 -1.14 5.83
N THR A 72 -14.43 0.18 5.97
CA THR A 72 -14.80 1.07 4.87
C THR A 72 -13.70 1.15 3.81
N MET A 73 -12.44 1.25 4.20
CA MET A 73 -11.31 1.26 3.26
C MET A 73 -11.26 -0.04 2.43
N ALA A 74 -11.46 -1.20 3.06
CA ALA A 74 -11.51 -2.49 2.35
C ALA A 74 -12.61 -2.51 1.28
N GLN A 75 -13.79 -1.95 1.57
CA GLN A 75 -14.88 -1.82 0.58
C GLN A 75 -14.50 -0.91 -0.58
N LEU A 76 -13.86 0.23 -0.30
CA LEU A 76 -13.43 1.19 -1.32
C LEU A 76 -12.34 0.61 -2.23
N HIS A 77 -11.39 -0.15 -1.67
CA HIS A 77 -10.40 -0.89 -2.44
C HIS A 77 -11.06 -1.95 -3.34
N ARG A 78 -12.01 -2.74 -2.81
CA ARG A 78 -12.77 -3.72 -3.61
C ARG A 78 -13.57 -3.06 -4.74
N ALA A 79 -14.07 -1.84 -4.52
CA ALA A 79 -14.75 -1.04 -5.52
C ALA A 79 -13.80 -0.28 -6.48
N ASN A 80 -12.52 -0.63 -6.48
CA ASN A 80 -11.47 -0.04 -7.32
C ASN A 80 -11.33 1.49 -7.21
N ARG A 81 -11.67 2.08 -6.05
CA ARG A 81 -11.71 3.55 -5.87
C ARG A 81 -10.34 4.19 -5.68
N TYR A 82 -9.29 3.37 -5.57
CA TYR A 82 -7.90 3.79 -5.38
C TYR A 82 -6.96 3.31 -6.49
N ASP A 83 -7.52 2.91 -7.64
CA ASP A 83 -6.74 2.53 -8.82
C ASP A 83 -6.15 3.77 -9.50
N ARG A 84 -5.02 4.21 -8.95
CA ARG A 84 -4.26 5.35 -9.46
C ARG A 84 -2.77 5.12 -9.21
N ALA A 85 -1.99 5.44 -10.23
CA ALA A 85 -0.55 5.64 -10.10
C ALA A 85 -0.19 7.00 -10.69
N THR A 86 0.73 7.71 -10.04
CA THR A 86 1.27 8.98 -10.51
C THR A 86 2.80 8.88 -10.64
N LEU A 87 3.39 9.87 -11.30
CA LEU A 87 4.84 10.02 -11.41
C LEU A 87 5.40 11.01 -10.38
N ASP A 88 4.61 11.41 -9.38
CA ASP A 88 4.97 12.52 -8.50
C ASP A 88 6.19 12.19 -7.64
N VAL A 89 6.31 10.94 -7.17
CA VAL A 89 7.51 10.48 -6.45
C VAL A 89 8.77 10.63 -7.30
N GLU A 90 8.69 10.24 -8.57
CA GLU A 90 9.82 10.31 -9.51
C GLU A 90 10.14 11.76 -9.89
N ARG A 91 9.13 12.58 -10.15
CA ARG A 91 9.30 14.02 -10.44
C ARG A 91 10.00 14.75 -9.30
N ILE A 92 9.64 14.45 -8.04
CA ILE A 92 10.22 15.12 -6.88
C ILE A 92 11.63 14.58 -6.57
N ASN A 93 11.86 13.27 -6.66
CA ASN A 93 13.12 12.67 -6.20
C ASN A 93 14.14 12.38 -7.31
N GLY A 94 13.74 12.47 -8.58
CA GLY A 94 14.53 11.98 -9.73
C GLY A 94 14.72 10.46 -9.73
N LYS A 95 13.97 9.72 -8.90
CA LYS A 95 14.07 8.27 -8.74
C LYS A 95 12.69 7.66 -8.64
N ARG A 96 12.48 6.53 -9.32
CA ARG A 96 11.23 5.79 -9.29
C ARG A 96 10.84 5.37 -7.85
N PRO A 97 9.55 5.34 -7.51
CA PRO A 97 9.08 4.76 -6.25
C PRO A 97 9.45 3.27 -6.14
N GLN A 98 9.65 2.81 -4.90
CA GLN A 98 9.94 1.41 -4.60
C GLN A 98 8.73 0.51 -4.95
N THR A 99 8.97 -0.68 -5.51
CA THR A 99 7.93 -1.69 -5.72
C THR A 99 7.60 -2.44 -4.43
N VAL A 100 6.47 -3.17 -4.39
CA VAL A 100 6.15 -4.07 -3.27
C VAL A 100 7.19 -5.19 -3.16
N GLU A 101 7.60 -5.80 -4.28
CA GLU A 101 8.64 -6.83 -4.29
C GLU A 101 9.96 -6.32 -3.68
N GLU A 102 10.41 -5.13 -4.06
CA GLU A 102 11.63 -4.51 -3.51
C GLU A 102 11.50 -4.24 -2.01
N PHE A 103 10.34 -3.73 -1.57
CA PHE A 103 10.07 -3.45 -0.16
C PHE A 103 10.12 -4.71 0.71
N VAL A 104 9.47 -5.79 0.25
CA VAL A 104 9.41 -7.08 0.93
C VAL A 104 10.77 -7.77 0.89
N THR A 105 11.50 -7.66 -0.24
CA THR A 105 12.85 -8.21 -0.40
C THR A 105 13.84 -7.59 0.59
N ALA A 106 13.73 -6.29 0.86
CA ALA A 106 14.56 -5.61 1.86
C ALA A 106 14.22 -6.02 3.31
N ARG A 107 13.11 -6.73 3.53
CA ARG A 107 12.57 -7.09 4.86
C ARG A 107 12.20 -8.57 4.96
N LYS A 108 12.80 -9.45 4.15
CA LYS A 108 12.41 -10.87 4.10
C LYS A 108 12.40 -11.53 5.48
N ASP A 109 13.38 -11.19 6.32
CA ASP A 109 13.51 -11.76 7.66
C ASP A 109 12.30 -11.48 8.56
N PHE A 110 11.61 -10.35 8.38
CA PHE A 110 10.38 -10.04 9.13
C PHE A 110 9.20 -10.95 8.73
N TYR A 111 9.20 -11.46 7.50
CA TYR A 111 8.10 -12.28 6.97
C TYR A 111 8.40 -13.78 7.02
N LEU A 112 9.67 -14.16 7.16
CA LEU A 112 10.11 -15.55 7.23
C LEU A 112 10.47 -16.01 8.65
N GLY A 113 10.57 -15.08 9.62
CA GLY A 113 10.84 -15.31 11.03
C GLY A 113 9.57 -15.27 11.89
#